data_AF-A1SCR5-F1
#
_entry.id   AF-A1SCR5-F1
#
_cell.length_a   1.000
_cell.length_b   1.000
_cell.length_c   1.000
_cell.angle_alpha   90.00
_cell.angle_beta   90.00
_cell.angle_gamma   90.00
#
_symmetry.space_group_name_H-M   'P 1'
#
loop_
_entity.id
_entity.type
_entity.pdbx_description
1 polymer ?
#
loop_
_entity_poly.entity_id
_entity_poly.type
_entity_poly.pdbx_seq_one_letter_code
_entity_poly.pdbx_strand_id
1 'polypeptide(L)'
;MKAFISSVRRGLGPERDYLAELILACGHTPLRFEDFGAQDLTSRGACLGGVQEADVYLLILGPHYGTEVDDSGLSPTEEEFNVAMERGIPVYVFVKSGIEVDQAQREFMDRVGNYKDGRFWAEFADNAQLGVHVARVLREHREPAPPFRQMALTRQVQVPWRTGQLSVPQTRDGSPVLEVHVLPIESTALRPVAHLAALAVQLASDARRQGFFGHGDALDIASDTELAWAVRAEDRGRRGGWNEVRLDPSPASTPPGAARSPSFRPCRVTRSAAWSTSRT
;
A
#
# COMPACT_ATOMS: atom_id res chain seq x y z
N MET A 1 -0.66 6.65 10.80
CA MET A 1 -1.98 6.13 11.18
C MET A 1 -2.10 5.92 12.69
N LYS A 2 -3.33 6.02 13.19
CA LYS A 2 -3.77 5.72 14.55
C LYS A 2 -4.32 4.29 14.61
N ALA A 3 -3.76 3.45 15.48
CA ALA A 3 -4.17 2.05 15.65
C ALA A 3 -4.81 1.85 17.02
N PHE A 4 -6.09 1.49 17.05
CA PHE A 4 -6.80 1.25 18.31
C PHE A 4 -6.61 -0.19 18.78
N ILE A 5 -6.17 -0.37 20.03
CA ILE A 5 -5.93 -1.67 20.65
C ILE A 5 -7.10 -2.00 21.57
N SER A 6 -7.98 -2.90 21.13
CA SER A 6 -9.14 -3.35 21.90
C SER A 6 -8.94 -4.77 22.44
N SER A 7 -9.16 -4.92 23.75
CA SER A 7 -9.24 -6.20 24.43
C SER A 7 -9.64 -6.00 25.89
N VAL A 8 -10.09 -7.07 26.54
CA VAL A 8 -10.11 -7.12 28.00
C VAL A 8 -8.68 -7.08 28.53
N ARG A 9 -8.37 -6.16 29.46
CA ARG A 9 -7.02 -6.05 30.05
C ARG A 9 -6.67 -7.22 30.97
N ARG A 10 -7.66 -7.79 31.66
CA ARG A 10 -7.46 -8.98 32.51
C ARG A 10 -6.99 -10.15 31.64
N GLY A 11 -5.77 -10.63 31.87
CA GLY A 11 -5.17 -11.74 31.13
C GLY A 11 -4.42 -11.36 29.83
N LEU A 12 -4.45 -10.09 29.44
CA LEU A 12 -3.77 -9.57 28.24
C LEU A 12 -2.94 -8.28 28.48
N GLY A 13 -2.73 -7.88 29.73
CA GLY A 13 -1.94 -6.68 30.06
C GLY A 13 -0.56 -6.64 29.39
N PRO A 14 0.27 -7.70 29.50
CA PRO A 14 1.58 -7.75 28.85
C PRO A 14 1.54 -7.59 27.33
N GLU A 15 0.55 -8.19 26.66
CA GLU A 15 0.34 -8.10 25.22
C GLU A 15 -0.05 -6.67 24.80
N ARG A 16 -0.94 -6.04 25.56
CA ARG A 16 -1.39 -4.66 25.31
C ARG A 16 -0.24 -3.66 25.46
N ASP A 17 0.55 -3.78 26.51
CA ASP A 17 1.70 -2.91 26.75
C ASP A 17 2.78 -3.12 25.67
N TYR A 18 3.05 -4.37 25.29
CA TYR A 18 3.96 -4.69 24.19
C TYR A 18 3.52 -4.10 22.84
N LEU A 19 2.23 -4.20 22.51
CA LEU A 19 1.71 -3.67 21.25
C LEU A 19 1.75 -2.15 21.17
N ALA A 20 1.50 -1.45 22.28
CA ALA A 20 1.61 0.00 22.31
C ALA A 20 3.03 0.46 21.91
N GLU A 21 4.06 -0.15 22.52
CA GLU A 21 5.46 0.13 22.21
C GLU A 21 5.83 -0.27 20.76
N LEU A 22 5.35 -1.42 20.28
CA LEU A 22 5.59 -1.87 18.92
C LEU A 22 4.99 -0.90 17.88
N ILE A 23 3.74 -0.47 18.09
CA ILE A 23 3.05 0.46 17.17
C ILE A 23 3.80 1.79 17.12
N LEU A 24 4.26 2.30 18.26
CA LEU A 24 5.12 3.49 18.33
C LEU A 24 6.44 3.30 17.58
N ALA A 25 7.11 2.16 17.79
CA ALA A 25 8.37 1.83 17.13
C ALA A 25 8.22 1.71 15.59
N CYS A 26 7.05 1.33 15.11
CA CYS A 26 6.71 1.32 13.68
C CYS A 26 6.35 2.71 13.11
N GLY A 27 6.39 3.77 13.92
CA GLY A 27 6.07 5.14 13.48
C GLY A 27 4.57 5.41 13.39
N HIS A 28 3.76 4.70 14.18
CA HIS A 28 2.31 4.87 14.26
C HIS A 28 1.87 5.29 15.66
N THR A 29 0.63 5.71 15.81
CA THR A 29 0.09 6.17 17.10
C THR A 29 -0.82 5.10 17.69
N PRO A 30 -0.49 4.46 18.82
CA PRO A 30 -1.42 3.57 19.50
C PRO A 30 -2.53 4.38 20.17
N LEU A 31 -3.75 3.88 20.11
CA LEU A 31 -4.89 4.35 20.91
C LEU A 31 -5.35 3.20 21.78
N ARG A 32 -5.48 3.44 23.08
CA ARG A 32 -5.93 2.44 24.05
C ARG A 32 -6.48 3.13 25.29
N PHE A 33 -7.40 2.46 25.98
CA PHE A 33 -8.11 3.09 27.10
C PHE A 33 -7.20 3.48 28.27
N GLU A 34 -6.05 2.84 28.41
CA GLU A 34 -5.11 3.09 29.50
C GLU A 34 -4.40 4.43 29.41
N ASP A 35 -4.34 5.01 28.21
CA ASP A 35 -3.69 6.30 27.97
C ASP A 35 -4.70 7.46 28.03
N PHE A 36 -5.99 7.16 28.21
CA PHE A 36 -7.03 8.17 28.39
C PHE A 36 -6.94 8.74 29.81
N GLY A 37 -6.31 9.91 29.92
CA GLY A 37 -6.18 10.64 31.18
C GLY A 37 -7.50 11.16 31.74
N ALA A 38 -7.42 11.95 32.81
CA ALA A 38 -8.59 12.60 33.40
C ALA A 38 -9.25 13.56 32.37
N GLN A 39 -10.51 13.30 32.05
CA GLN A 39 -11.28 14.05 31.06
C GLN A 39 -12.76 14.12 31.44
N ASP A 40 -13.47 15.09 30.88
CA ASP A 40 -14.91 15.31 31.10
C ASP A 40 -15.78 14.42 30.17
N LEU A 41 -15.36 13.16 30.02
CA LEU A 41 -16.08 12.12 29.26
C LEU A 41 -16.17 10.86 30.13
N THR A 42 -17.23 10.08 29.93
CA THR A 42 -17.33 8.75 30.53
C THR A 42 -16.26 7.82 29.93
N SER A 43 -15.78 6.83 30.69
CA SER A 43 -14.79 5.87 30.18
C SER A 43 -15.27 5.17 28.89
N ARG A 44 -16.56 4.84 28.82
CA ARG A 44 -17.21 4.29 27.62
C ARG A 44 -17.16 5.30 26.46
N GLY A 45 -17.55 6.55 26.70
CA GLY A 45 -17.50 7.60 25.68
C GLY A 45 -16.09 7.85 25.14
N ALA A 46 -15.09 7.81 26.01
CA ALA A 46 -13.68 7.92 25.63
C ALA A 46 -13.21 6.74 24.76
N CYS A 47 -13.54 5.51 25.14
CA CYS A 47 -13.27 4.31 24.35
C CYS A 47 -13.87 4.39 22.95
N LEU A 48 -15.17 4.67 22.85
CA LEU A 48 -15.85 4.76 21.56
C LEU A 48 -15.31 5.94 20.73
N GLY A 49 -14.99 7.07 21.35
CA GLY A 49 -14.31 8.20 20.71
C GLY A 49 -12.94 7.81 20.14
N GLY A 50 -12.15 7.04 20.89
CA GLY A 50 -10.87 6.50 20.41
C GLY A 50 -11.04 5.59 19.20
N VAL A 51 -12.08 4.75 19.17
CA VAL A 51 -12.42 3.94 17.98
C VAL A 51 -12.82 4.83 16.81
N GLN A 52 -13.54 5.93 17.04
CA GLN A 52 -13.93 6.88 15.99
C GLN A 52 -12.73 7.60 15.34
N GLU A 53 -11.66 7.81 16.10
CA GLU A 53 -10.43 8.42 15.59
C GLU A 53 -9.46 7.45 14.94
N ALA A 54 -9.69 6.14 15.07
CA ALA A 54 -8.77 5.12 14.61
C ALA A 54 -8.81 4.97 13.08
N ASP A 55 -7.65 4.73 12.48
CA ASP A 55 -7.50 4.34 11.08
C ASP A 55 -7.59 2.81 10.92
N VAL A 56 -7.19 2.08 11.98
CA VAL A 56 -7.23 0.62 12.05
C VAL A 56 -7.61 0.17 13.46
N TYR A 57 -8.38 -0.92 13.53
CA TYR A 57 -8.82 -1.54 14.78
C TYR A 57 -8.14 -2.91 14.96
N LEU A 58 -7.44 -3.08 16.07
CA LEU A 58 -6.75 -4.31 16.46
C LEU A 58 -7.51 -4.94 17.63
N LEU A 59 -8.21 -6.05 17.38
CA LEU A 59 -8.92 -6.82 18.39
C LEU A 59 -8.05 -7.97 18.89
N ILE A 60 -7.82 -8.03 20.20
CA ILE A 60 -7.12 -9.15 20.85
C ILE A 60 -8.12 -9.92 21.71
N LEU A 61 -8.31 -11.20 21.39
CA LEU A 61 -9.22 -12.08 22.11
C LEU A 61 -8.40 -12.98 23.05
N GLY A 62 -8.71 -12.87 24.34
CA GLY A 62 -8.08 -13.61 25.43
C GLY A 62 -9.09 -14.44 26.21
N PRO A 63 -8.79 -14.80 27.47
CA PRO A 63 -9.58 -15.77 28.24
C PRO A 63 -10.94 -15.23 28.72
N HIS A 64 -11.16 -13.92 28.66
CA HIS A 64 -12.28 -13.26 29.32
C HIS A 64 -13.04 -12.33 28.38
N TYR A 65 -14.37 -12.36 28.50
CA TYR A 65 -15.26 -11.44 27.80
C TYR A 65 -15.31 -10.04 28.43
N GLY A 66 -15.16 -9.98 29.75
CA GLY A 66 -15.21 -8.74 30.52
C GLY A 66 -16.53 -8.58 31.27
N THR A 67 -16.79 -7.38 31.76
CA THR A 67 -18.04 -7.04 32.45
C THR A 67 -18.97 -6.34 31.47
N GLU A 68 -20.20 -6.83 31.36
CA GLU A 68 -21.23 -6.22 30.54
C GLU A 68 -21.63 -4.86 31.11
N VAL A 69 -21.93 -3.92 30.21
CA VAL A 69 -22.49 -2.62 30.59
C VAL A 69 -24.01 -2.78 30.74
N ASP A 70 -24.56 -2.31 31.87
CA ASP A 70 -25.94 -2.58 32.30
C ASP A 70 -27.02 -2.22 31.26
N ASP A 71 -26.76 -1.24 30.39
CA ASP A 71 -27.73 -0.74 29.42
C ASP A 71 -27.70 -1.48 28.06
N SER A 72 -26.52 -1.90 27.60
CA SER A 72 -26.35 -2.62 26.34
C SER A 72 -26.33 -4.13 26.49
N GLY A 73 -25.97 -4.65 27.67
CA GLY A 73 -25.69 -6.07 27.88
C GLY A 73 -24.45 -6.56 27.13
N LEU A 74 -23.58 -5.65 26.66
CA LEU A 74 -22.36 -5.98 25.92
C LEU A 74 -21.13 -5.61 26.74
N SER A 75 -20.04 -6.34 26.55
CA SER A 75 -18.73 -5.91 27.06
C SER A 75 -18.24 -4.66 26.30
N PRO A 76 -17.43 -3.79 26.94
CA PRO A 76 -16.81 -2.66 26.25
C PRO A 76 -16.06 -3.05 24.97
N THR A 77 -15.37 -4.19 24.96
CA THR A 77 -14.65 -4.72 23.79
C THR A 77 -15.60 -5.02 22.62
N GLU A 78 -16.79 -5.56 22.90
CA GLU A 78 -17.80 -5.84 21.86
C GLU A 78 -18.46 -4.56 21.35
N GLU A 79 -18.72 -3.58 22.22
CA GLU A 79 -19.20 -2.26 21.79
C GLU A 79 -18.21 -1.57 20.86
N GLU A 80 -16.93 -1.56 21.24
CA GLU A 80 -15.84 -1.03 20.42
C GLU A 80 -15.75 -1.75 19.07
N PHE A 81 -15.91 -3.08 19.05
CA PHE A 81 -15.90 -3.88 17.82
C PHE A 81 -17.07 -3.52 16.90
N ASN A 82 -18.27 -3.39 17.45
CA ASN A 82 -19.46 -3.02 16.70
C ASN A 82 -19.29 -1.63 16.06
N VAL A 83 -18.77 -0.65 16.81
CA VAL A 83 -18.48 0.69 16.27
C VAL A 83 -17.42 0.64 15.17
N ALA A 84 -16.36 -0.16 15.33
CA ALA A 84 -15.34 -0.31 14.29
C ALA A 84 -15.91 -0.92 12.99
N MET A 85 -16.83 -1.89 13.13
CA MET A 85 -17.53 -2.51 12.00
C MET A 85 -18.49 -1.53 11.32
N GLU A 86 -19.25 -0.75 12.08
CA GLU A 86 -20.15 0.29 11.56
C GLU A 86 -19.39 1.39 10.80
N ARG A 87 -18.21 1.78 11.29
CA ARG A 87 -17.32 2.73 10.61
C ARG A 87 -16.71 2.19 9.31
N GLY A 88 -16.65 0.87 9.16
CA GLY A 88 -16.03 0.22 8.01
C GLY A 88 -14.50 0.39 7.96
N ILE A 89 -13.84 0.69 9.08
CA ILE A 89 -12.37 0.69 9.12
C ILE A 89 -11.81 -0.74 9.10
N PRO A 90 -10.56 -0.95 8.66
CA PRO A 90 -9.93 -2.26 8.74
C PRO A 90 -9.89 -2.79 10.17
N VAL A 91 -10.41 -4.00 10.37
CA VAL A 91 -10.43 -4.73 11.63
C VAL A 91 -9.56 -5.98 11.50
N TYR A 92 -8.56 -6.10 12.37
CA TYR A 92 -7.67 -7.26 12.44
C TYR A 92 -7.83 -7.94 13.80
N VAL A 93 -8.01 -9.26 13.78
CA VAL A 93 -8.33 -10.05 14.96
C VAL A 93 -7.17 -10.98 15.29
N PHE A 94 -6.77 -11.00 16.56
CA PHE A 94 -5.71 -11.84 17.09
C PHE A 94 -6.24 -12.66 18.27
N VAL A 95 -6.10 -13.97 18.23
CA VAL A 95 -6.61 -14.88 19.27
C VAL A 95 -5.44 -15.50 20.02
N LYS A 96 -5.44 -15.40 21.34
CA LYS A 96 -4.43 -16.04 22.18
C LYS A 96 -4.69 -17.56 22.20
N SER A 97 -3.68 -18.35 21.87
CA SER A 97 -3.78 -19.82 21.85
C SER A 97 -3.47 -20.42 23.22
N GLY A 98 -3.94 -21.66 23.44
CA GLY A 98 -3.61 -22.44 24.65
C GLY A 98 -4.24 -21.91 25.94
N ILE A 99 -5.37 -21.21 25.83
CA ILE A 99 -6.11 -20.65 26.97
C ILE A 99 -7.51 -21.24 27.04
N GLU A 100 -8.02 -21.36 28.26
CA GLU A 100 -9.44 -21.59 28.52
C GLU A 100 -10.19 -20.25 28.44
N VAL A 101 -11.30 -20.26 27.72
CA VAL A 101 -12.16 -19.09 27.50
C VAL A 101 -13.49 -19.27 28.21
N ASP A 102 -13.99 -18.18 28.81
CA ASP A 102 -15.34 -18.21 29.39
C ASP A 102 -16.44 -18.34 28.33
N GLN A 103 -17.65 -18.67 28.76
CA GLN A 103 -18.77 -18.95 27.86
C GLN A 103 -19.14 -17.73 26.99
N ALA A 104 -19.22 -16.55 27.60
CA ALA A 104 -19.55 -15.32 26.89
C ALA A 104 -18.47 -14.96 25.84
N GLN A 105 -17.20 -15.22 26.16
CA GLN A 105 -16.08 -15.00 25.26
C GLN A 105 -16.13 -15.95 24.07
N ARG A 106 -16.48 -17.23 24.28
CA ARG A 106 -16.72 -18.18 23.18
C ARG A 106 -17.81 -17.70 22.25
N GLU A 107 -18.94 -17.26 22.81
CA GLU A 107 -20.05 -16.75 22.01
C GLU A 107 -19.66 -15.50 21.21
N PHE A 108 -18.84 -14.62 21.79
CA PHE A 108 -18.31 -13.47 21.07
C PHE A 108 -17.32 -13.88 19.97
N MET A 109 -16.42 -14.83 20.24
CA MET A 109 -15.50 -15.39 19.23
C MET A 109 -16.27 -16.00 18.06
N ASP A 110 -17.35 -16.73 18.32
CA ASP A 110 -18.21 -17.32 17.30
C ASP A 110 -18.90 -16.23 16.44
N ARG A 111 -19.31 -15.12 17.06
CA ARG A 111 -19.85 -13.95 16.33
C ARG A 111 -18.79 -13.31 15.44
N VAL A 112 -17.58 -13.08 15.96
CA VAL A 112 -16.47 -12.48 15.21
C VAL A 112 -16.04 -13.35 14.02
N GLY A 113 -16.09 -14.69 14.17
CA GLY A 113 -15.67 -15.66 13.16
C GLY A 113 -16.74 -16.12 12.17
N ASN A 114 -17.97 -15.61 12.25
CA ASN A 114 -19.11 -16.13 11.47
C ASN A 114 -18.88 -16.07 9.94
N TYR A 115 -19.16 -17.16 9.23
CA TYR A 115 -18.82 -17.41 7.82
C TYR A 115 -19.32 -16.38 6.78
N LYS A 116 -20.36 -15.57 7.06
CA LYS A 116 -20.91 -14.60 6.10
C LYS A 116 -20.26 -13.21 6.16
N ASP A 117 -19.97 -12.71 7.36
CA ASP A 117 -19.48 -11.33 7.61
C ASP A 117 -18.27 -11.30 8.57
N GLY A 118 -17.78 -12.47 8.99
CA GLY A 118 -16.74 -12.65 10.00
C GLY A 118 -15.34 -12.41 9.46
N ARG A 119 -14.38 -12.32 10.39
CA ARG A 119 -12.98 -12.01 10.11
C ARG A 119 -12.11 -13.25 10.29
N PHE A 120 -11.19 -13.46 9.36
CA PHE A 120 -10.04 -14.34 9.62
C PHE A 120 -9.22 -13.74 10.78
N TRP A 121 -8.84 -14.57 11.73
CA TRP A 121 -7.94 -14.18 12.81
C TRP A 121 -6.58 -14.86 12.68
N ALA A 122 -5.57 -14.25 13.29
CA ALA A 122 -4.27 -14.88 13.52
C ALA A 122 -4.19 -15.35 14.97
N GLU A 123 -3.70 -16.56 15.17
CA GLU A 123 -3.43 -17.12 16.49
C GLU A 123 -2.04 -16.74 16.97
N PHE A 124 -1.87 -16.53 18.29
CA PHE A 124 -0.57 -16.26 18.89
C PHE A 124 -0.43 -16.90 20.27
N ALA A 125 0.76 -17.42 20.57
CA ALA A 125 1.10 -17.97 21.88
C ALA A 125 1.86 -16.98 22.77
N ASP A 126 2.58 -16.02 22.16
CA ASP A 126 3.43 -15.06 22.86
C ASP A 126 3.53 -13.70 22.13
N ASN A 127 4.20 -12.75 22.76
CA ASN A 127 4.40 -11.39 22.24
C ASN A 127 5.23 -11.38 20.94
N ALA A 128 6.15 -12.33 20.75
CA ALA A 128 6.96 -12.35 19.53
C ALA A 128 6.10 -12.71 18.31
N GLN A 129 5.25 -13.72 18.44
CA GLN A 129 4.29 -14.09 17.39
C GLN A 129 3.27 -12.98 17.14
N LEU A 130 2.68 -12.44 18.21
CA LEU A 130 1.75 -11.32 18.12
C LEU A 130 2.37 -10.12 17.39
N GLY A 131 3.62 -9.78 17.74
CA GLY A 131 4.36 -8.69 17.12
C GLY A 131 4.63 -8.89 15.64
N VAL A 132 4.96 -10.11 15.20
CA VAL A 132 5.13 -10.43 13.77
C VAL A 132 3.83 -10.22 13.01
N HIS A 133 2.70 -10.68 13.56
CA HIS A 133 1.39 -10.53 12.93
C HIS A 133 0.98 -9.06 12.83
N VAL A 134 1.11 -8.29 13.92
CA VAL A 134 0.77 -6.87 13.95
C VAL A 134 1.69 -6.06 13.04
N ALA A 135 3.01 -6.24 13.11
CA ALA A 135 3.96 -5.52 12.26
C ALA A 135 3.70 -5.74 10.76
N ARG A 136 3.30 -6.96 10.38
CA ARG A 136 2.88 -7.27 9.01
C ARG A 136 1.65 -6.46 8.61
N VAL A 137 0.62 -6.46 9.44
CA VAL A 137 -0.61 -5.69 9.23
C VAL A 137 -0.31 -4.20 9.10
N LEU A 138 0.50 -3.63 10.00
CA LEU A 138 0.85 -2.21 9.98
C LEU A 138 1.59 -1.82 8.69
N ARG A 139 2.49 -2.69 8.21
CA ARG A 139 3.23 -2.47 6.95
C ARG A 139 2.35 -2.62 5.71
N GLU A 140 1.42 -3.56 5.72
CA GLU A 140 0.51 -3.82 4.60
C GLU A 140 -0.63 -2.81 4.54
N HIS A 141 -0.94 -2.14 5.65
CA HIS A 141 -1.88 -1.03 5.69
C HIS A 141 -1.32 0.15 4.90
N ARG A 142 -1.70 0.21 3.63
CA ARG A 142 -1.63 1.46 2.87
C ARG A 142 -2.85 2.28 3.25
N GLU A 143 -2.62 3.48 3.78
CA GLU A 143 -3.66 4.51 3.79
C GLU A 143 -4.27 4.52 2.37
N PRO A 144 -5.60 4.36 2.23
CA PRO A 144 -6.22 4.47 0.92
C PRO A 144 -5.82 5.83 0.38
N ALA A 145 -5.12 5.84 -0.75
CA ALA A 145 -4.74 7.10 -1.38
C ALA A 145 -6.04 7.93 -1.51
N PRO A 146 -6.04 9.21 -1.07
CA PRO A 146 -7.24 10.03 -1.17
C PRO A 146 -7.78 9.89 -2.60
N PRO A 147 -9.12 9.80 -2.75
CA PRO A 147 -9.71 9.51 -4.05
C PRO A 147 -9.12 10.47 -5.06
N PHE A 148 -8.60 9.89 -6.13
CA PHE A 148 -7.89 10.65 -7.14
C PHE A 148 -8.80 11.76 -7.68
N ARG A 149 -8.50 13.00 -7.30
CA ARG A 149 -9.28 14.16 -7.74
C ARG A 149 -8.65 14.74 -8.98
N GLN A 150 -9.33 14.57 -10.11
CA GLN A 150 -8.94 15.27 -11.33
C GLN A 150 -9.19 16.76 -11.15
N MET A 151 -8.16 17.57 -11.42
CA MET A 151 -8.25 19.02 -11.42
C MET A 151 -7.80 19.56 -12.77
N ALA A 152 -8.45 20.62 -13.24
CA ALA A 152 -7.99 21.33 -14.42
C ALA A 152 -6.66 22.04 -14.12
N LEU A 153 -5.72 21.99 -15.06
CA LEU A 153 -4.49 22.76 -14.97
C LEU A 153 -4.81 24.25 -15.04
N THR A 154 -4.24 25.05 -14.14
CA THR A 154 -4.38 26.51 -14.13
C THR A 154 -3.54 27.20 -15.20
N ARG A 155 -2.53 26.51 -15.73
CA ARG A 155 -1.67 26.96 -16.83
C ARG A 155 -1.24 25.79 -17.70
N GLN A 156 -0.88 26.08 -18.95
CA GLN A 156 -0.29 25.07 -19.82
C GLN A 156 1.11 24.69 -19.29
N VAL A 157 1.36 23.38 -19.15
CA VAL A 157 2.65 22.84 -18.72
C VAL A 157 3.41 22.36 -19.95
N GLN A 158 4.67 22.78 -20.08
CA GLN A 158 5.57 22.27 -21.12
C GLN A 158 6.27 21.02 -20.61
N VAL A 159 6.20 19.94 -21.39
CA VAL A 159 6.84 18.66 -21.08
C VAL A 159 8.09 18.56 -21.95
N PRO A 160 9.31 18.59 -21.38
CA PRO A 160 10.53 18.35 -22.13
C PRO A 160 10.65 16.85 -22.41
N TRP A 161 10.14 16.42 -23.55
CA TRP A 161 10.27 15.03 -23.99
C TRP A 161 11.72 14.66 -24.22
N ARG A 162 12.06 13.38 -24.06
CA ARG A 162 13.40 12.80 -24.24
C ARG A 162 14.08 13.16 -25.54
N THR A 163 13.33 13.37 -26.63
CA THR A 163 13.89 13.86 -27.91
C THR A 163 14.57 15.23 -27.77
N GLY A 164 14.29 15.98 -26.71
CA GLY A 164 14.93 17.25 -26.34
C GLY A 164 15.96 17.17 -25.22
N GLN A 165 16.24 16.00 -24.63
CA GLN A 165 17.19 15.85 -23.50
C GLN A 165 18.38 14.93 -23.85
N LEU A 166 19.60 15.44 -23.66
CA LEU A 166 20.85 14.75 -24.00
C LEU A 166 21.36 13.77 -22.91
N SER A 167 20.85 13.86 -21.69
CA SER A 167 21.34 13.10 -20.52
C SER A 167 20.86 11.64 -20.50
N VAL A 168 19.76 11.32 -21.20
CA VAL A 168 19.20 9.95 -21.23
C VAL A 168 19.90 9.14 -22.33
N PRO A 169 20.34 7.90 -22.06
CA PRO A 169 20.88 7.03 -23.10
C PRO A 169 19.88 6.91 -24.26
N GLN A 170 20.30 7.26 -25.48
CA GLN A 170 19.44 7.06 -26.66
C GLN A 170 19.25 5.55 -26.89
N THR A 171 18.01 5.18 -27.14
CA THR A 171 17.63 3.81 -27.50
C THR A 171 17.80 3.68 -29.00
N ARG A 172 18.05 2.46 -29.47
CA ARG A 172 18.05 2.16 -30.90
C ARG A 172 16.71 2.59 -31.52
N ASP A 173 16.77 3.04 -32.77
CA ASP A 173 15.57 3.32 -33.55
C ASP A 173 14.67 2.08 -33.59
N GLY A 174 13.43 2.25 -33.12
CA GLY A 174 12.41 1.22 -33.06
C GLY A 174 12.21 0.53 -31.71
N SER A 175 13.07 0.74 -30.71
CA SER A 175 12.83 0.18 -29.37
C SER A 175 11.59 0.83 -28.73
N PRO A 176 10.67 0.06 -28.13
CA PRO A 176 9.52 0.61 -27.43
C PRO A 176 9.98 1.37 -26.18
N VAL A 177 9.46 2.59 -26.00
CA VAL A 177 9.82 3.46 -24.88
C VAL A 177 8.54 3.91 -24.18
N LEU A 178 8.47 3.71 -22.87
CA LEU A 178 7.47 4.33 -22.01
C LEU A 178 8.14 5.50 -21.29
N GLU A 179 7.70 6.71 -21.60
CA GLU A 179 8.18 7.94 -20.97
C GLU A 179 7.06 8.53 -20.10
N VAL A 180 7.37 8.80 -18.83
CA VAL A 180 6.43 9.35 -17.84
C VAL A 180 7.07 10.56 -17.19
N HIS A 181 6.38 11.70 -17.24
CA HIS A 181 6.84 12.94 -16.62
C HIS A 181 5.96 13.29 -15.42
N VAL A 182 6.61 13.63 -14.31
CA VAL A 182 5.97 14.19 -13.12
C VAL A 182 6.47 15.61 -12.98
N LEU A 183 5.61 16.59 -13.23
CA LEU A 183 5.97 18.00 -13.25
C LEU A 183 5.30 18.74 -12.10
N PRO A 184 6.02 19.64 -11.38
CA PRO A 184 5.41 20.47 -10.36
C PRO A 184 4.46 21.47 -11.01
N ILE A 185 3.19 21.47 -10.62
CA ILE A 185 2.19 22.39 -11.16
C ILE A 185 2.15 23.71 -10.36
N GLU A 186 2.51 23.66 -9.07
CA GLU A 186 2.71 24.79 -8.16
C GLU A 186 4.08 24.70 -7.45
N SER A 187 4.47 25.72 -6.68
CA SER A 187 5.69 25.73 -5.87
C SER A 187 5.64 24.63 -4.80
N THR A 188 5.94 23.41 -5.22
CA THR A 188 5.89 22.20 -4.41
C THR A 188 7.28 21.98 -3.80
N ALA A 189 7.33 21.43 -2.59
CA ALA A 189 8.57 21.05 -1.93
C ALA A 189 9.45 20.20 -2.85
N LEU A 190 10.71 20.59 -2.99
CA LEU A 190 11.71 19.86 -3.77
C LEU A 190 11.79 18.40 -3.27
N ARG A 191 11.70 17.44 -4.18
CA ARG A 191 11.92 16.03 -3.86
C ARG A 191 13.43 15.77 -3.71
N PRO A 192 13.89 15.04 -2.68
CA PRO A 192 15.29 14.65 -2.58
C PRO A 192 15.72 13.83 -3.81
N VAL A 193 16.88 14.17 -4.39
CA VAL A 193 17.45 13.47 -5.57
C VAL A 193 17.61 11.96 -5.30
N ALA A 194 17.87 11.57 -4.05
CA ALA A 194 17.96 10.17 -3.65
C ALA A 194 16.70 9.33 -3.98
N HIS A 195 15.53 9.97 -4.08
CA HIS A 195 14.30 9.28 -4.47
C HIS A 195 14.31 8.84 -5.95
N LEU A 196 15.05 9.53 -6.82
CA LEU A 196 15.15 9.17 -8.24
C LEU A 196 15.94 7.86 -8.43
N ALA A 197 17.01 7.65 -7.65
CA ALA A 197 17.76 6.39 -7.69
C ALA A 197 16.90 5.21 -7.23
N ALA A 198 16.15 5.36 -6.13
CA ALA A 198 15.21 4.35 -5.66
C ALA A 198 14.10 4.09 -6.69
N LEU A 199 13.60 5.14 -7.33
CA LEU A 199 12.59 5.04 -8.38
C LEU A 199 13.11 4.29 -9.60
N ALA A 200 14.36 4.49 -10.03
CA ALA A 200 14.94 3.76 -11.16
C ALA A 200 14.94 2.24 -10.93
N VAL A 201 15.31 1.81 -9.73
CA VAL A 201 15.28 0.39 -9.33
C VAL A 201 13.86 -0.15 -9.26
N GLN A 202 12.93 0.64 -8.73
CA GLN A 202 11.52 0.25 -8.67
C GLN A 202 10.92 0.14 -10.07
N LEU A 203 11.18 1.09 -10.96
CA LEU A 203 10.75 1.08 -12.36
C LEU A 203 11.22 -0.19 -13.07
N ALA A 204 12.50 -0.56 -12.94
CA ALA A 204 13.03 -1.79 -13.53
C ALA A 204 12.30 -3.05 -13.02
N SER A 205 12.04 -3.08 -11.72
CA SER A 205 11.38 -4.21 -11.05
C SER A 205 9.90 -4.32 -11.46
N ASP A 206 9.20 -3.20 -11.49
CA ASP A 206 7.79 -3.11 -11.87
C ASP A 206 7.61 -3.44 -13.36
N ALA A 207 8.50 -2.92 -14.21
CA ALA A 207 8.54 -3.22 -15.64
C ALA A 207 8.75 -4.73 -15.90
N ARG A 208 9.64 -5.40 -15.16
CA ARG A 208 9.79 -6.87 -15.23
C ARG A 208 8.52 -7.60 -14.83
N ARG A 209 7.88 -7.21 -13.72
CA ARG A 209 6.62 -7.86 -13.26
C ARG A 209 5.49 -7.70 -14.27
N GLN A 210 5.46 -6.59 -15.00
CA GLN A 210 4.46 -6.31 -16.03
C GLN A 210 4.87 -6.87 -17.42
N GLY A 211 6.01 -7.54 -17.53
CA GLY A 211 6.47 -8.17 -18.77
C GLY A 211 7.12 -7.24 -19.79
N PHE A 212 7.44 -6.00 -19.44
CA PHE A 212 8.19 -5.08 -20.31
C PHE A 212 9.66 -5.49 -20.46
N PHE A 213 10.23 -6.16 -19.45
CA PHE A 213 11.57 -6.73 -19.48
C PHE A 213 11.52 -8.23 -19.13
N GLY A 214 12.29 -9.03 -19.85
CA GLY A 214 12.55 -10.42 -19.52
C GLY A 214 13.33 -10.56 -18.20
N HIS A 215 13.18 -11.70 -17.54
CA HIS A 215 13.85 -11.97 -16.26
C HIS A 215 15.38 -12.03 -16.40
N GLY A 216 15.88 -12.45 -17.57
CA GLY A 216 17.30 -12.51 -17.90
C GLY A 216 17.86 -11.26 -18.59
N ASP A 217 17.04 -10.22 -18.80
CA ASP A 217 17.50 -9.02 -19.48
C ASP A 217 18.48 -8.25 -18.61
N ALA A 218 19.66 -7.98 -19.17
CA ALA A 218 20.60 -7.03 -18.59
C ALA A 218 20.03 -5.61 -18.73
N LEU A 219 19.79 -4.94 -17.61
CA LEU A 219 19.25 -3.59 -17.56
C LEU A 219 20.34 -2.61 -17.09
N ASP A 220 20.45 -1.49 -17.80
CA ASP A 220 21.15 -0.29 -17.36
C ASP A 220 20.15 0.57 -16.58
N ILE A 221 20.34 0.62 -15.25
CA ILE A 221 19.46 1.31 -14.31
C ILE A 221 20.24 2.46 -13.70
N ALA A 222 19.79 3.69 -13.93
CA ALA A 222 20.44 4.87 -13.40
C ALA A 222 19.48 6.04 -13.26
N SER A 223 19.97 7.11 -12.65
CA SER A 223 19.25 8.36 -12.43
C SER A 223 20.21 9.53 -12.43
N ASP A 224 19.70 10.72 -12.70
CA ASP A 224 20.39 12.00 -12.47
C ASP A 224 19.56 12.89 -11.52
N THR A 225 19.80 14.20 -11.53
CA THR A 225 19.07 15.15 -10.68
C THR A 225 17.61 15.36 -11.08
N GLU A 226 17.22 14.96 -12.29
CA GLU A 226 15.90 15.20 -12.87
C GLU A 226 15.17 13.92 -13.30
N LEU A 227 15.93 12.87 -13.63
CA LEU A 227 15.43 11.68 -14.32
C LEU A 227 15.85 10.39 -13.62
N ALA A 228 15.05 9.35 -13.82
CA ALA A 228 15.30 7.98 -13.42
C ALA A 228 14.94 7.08 -14.60
N TRP A 229 15.80 6.11 -14.94
CA TRP A 229 15.59 5.25 -16.10
C TRP A 229 16.05 3.81 -15.86
N ALA A 230 15.46 2.90 -16.64
CA ALA A 230 15.88 1.53 -16.80
C ALA A 230 15.77 1.18 -18.29
N VAL A 231 16.88 0.78 -18.91
CA VAL A 231 16.96 0.48 -20.35
C VAL A 231 17.63 -0.87 -20.54
N ARG A 232 17.17 -1.70 -21.47
CA ARG A 232 17.88 -2.94 -21.82
C ARG A 232 19.24 -2.58 -22.40
N ALA A 233 20.31 -3.20 -21.90
CA ALA A 233 21.67 -2.87 -22.33
C ALA A 233 21.87 -3.03 -23.85
N GLU A 234 21.14 -3.97 -24.47
CA GLU A 234 21.14 -4.20 -25.92
C GLU A 234 20.41 -3.13 -26.73
N ASP A 235 19.43 -2.47 -26.13
CA ASP A 235 18.67 -1.37 -26.74
C ASP A 235 19.44 -0.04 -26.71
N ARG A 236 20.56 0.02 -25.99
CA ARG A 236 21.41 1.20 -25.99
C ARG A 236 21.96 1.45 -27.39
N GLY A 237 21.81 2.68 -27.88
CA GLY A 237 22.34 3.11 -29.17
C GLY A 237 23.87 3.01 -29.21
N ARG A 238 24.40 1.85 -29.60
CA ARG A 238 25.73 1.76 -30.20
C ARG A 238 25.60 2.27 -31.64
N ARG A 239 26.50 3.15 -32.08
CA ARG A 239 26.72 3.40 -33.52
C ARG A 239 27.16 2.08 -34.16
N GLY A 240 26.21 1.23 -34.56
CA GLY A 240 26.48 -0.01 -35.27
C GLY A 240 26.97 0.30 -36.68
N GLY A 241 28.02 -0.39 -37.13
CA GLY A 241 28.52 -0.27 -38.48
C GLY A 241 27.47 -0.70 -39.50
N TRP A 242 27.55 -0.15 -40.72
CA TRP A 242 26.62 -0.33 -41.84
C TRP A 242 26.31 -1.79 -42.27
N ASN A 243 26.91 -2.80 -41.64
CA ASN A 243 26.89 -4.20 -42.07
C ASN A 243 26.28 -5.20 -41.05
N GLU A 244 25.66 -4.75 -39.95
CA GLU A 244 25.00 -5.70 -39.03
C GLU A 244 23.58 -6.06 -39.52
N VAL A 245 23.41 -7.32 -39.94
CA VAL A 245 22.12 -7.93 -40.28
C VAL A 245 21.35 -8.28 -39.00
N ARG A 246 20.12 -7.79 -38.88
CA ARG A 246 19.21 -8.02 -37.72
C ARG A 246 18.41 -9.32 -37.89
N LEU A 247 18.26 -10.06 -36.80
CA LEU A 247 17.19 -11.04 -36.61
C LEU A 247 16.23 -10.46 -35.55
N ASP A 248 15.00 -10.17 -35.95
CA ASP A 248 13.93 -9.79 -35.02
C ASP A 248 13.54 -11.00 -34.15
N PRO A 249 13.49 -10.89 -32.82
CA PRO A 249 12.84 -11.88 -31.98
C PRO A 249 11.34 -11.55 -31.90
N SER A 250 10.56 -11.92 -32.91
CA SER A 250 9.10 -12.07 -32.73
C SER A 250 8.80 -13.46 -32.15
N PRO A 251 7.82 -13.59 -31.23
CA PRO A 251 7.35 -14.90 -30.79
C PRO A 251 6.61 -15.62 -31.94
N ALA A 252 6.71 -16.94 -31.91
CA ALA A 252 6.47 -17.88 -32.99
C ALA A 252 5.09 -17.82 -33.70
N SER A 253 5.17 -17.95 -35.04
CA SER A 253 4.31 -18.71 -35.98
C SER A 253 2.78 -18.66 -35.89
N THR A 254 2.14 -18.15 -36.96
CA THR A 254 0.81 -18.57 -37.44
C THR A 254 0.93 -18.88 -38.95
N PRO A 255 0.37 -19.99 -39.49
CA PRO A 255 0.64 -20.42 -40.87
C PRO A 255 -0.12 -19.56 -41.91
N PRO A 256 0.32 -19.58 -43.20
CA PRO A 256 -0.07 -18.58 -44.18
C PRO A 256 -1.36 -18.96 -44.92
N GLY A 257 -2.31 -18.03 -45.00
CA GLY A 257 -3.47 -18.20 -45.88
C GLY A 257 -4.58 -17.16 -45.66
N ALA A 258 -4.39 -15.93 -46.14
CA ALA A 258 -5.45 -15.06 -46.69
C ALA A 258 -4.85 -13.73 -47.18
N ALA A 259 -5.50 -13.13 -48.17
CA ALA A 259 -4.95 -12.18 -49.15
C ALA A 259 -4.92 -10.69 -48.75
N ARG A 260 -3.97 -9.98 -49.37
CA ARG A 260 -3.94 -8.57 -49.87
C ARG A 260 -4.62 -7.42 -49.08
N SER A 261 -3.75 -6.49 -48.60
CA SER A 261 -3.80 -5.00 -48.63
C SER A 261 -4.96 -4.21 -47.98
N PRO A 262 -4.80 -2.90 -47.68
CA PRO A 262 -3.67 -2.13 -47.15
C PRO A 262 -4.07 -1.33 -45.86
N SER A 263 -3.11 -0.60 -45.29
CA SER A 263 -3.29 0.46 -44.27
C SER A 263 -3.58 0.02 -42.83
N PHE A 264 -2.58 0.14 -41.97
CA PHE A 264 -2.78 0.56 -40.58
C PHE A 264 -1.57 1.42 -40.18
N ARG A 265 -1.78 2.74 -40.13
CA ARG A 265 -0.94 3.63 -39.34
C ARG A 265 -1.34 3.41 -37.87
N PRO A 266 -0.43 3.14 -36.93
CA PRO A 266 -0.77 3.26 -35.53
C PRO A 266 -0.79 4.75 -35.18
N CYS A 267 -1.93 5.13 -34.62
CA CYS A 267 -2.32 6.47 -34.21
C CYS A 267 -1.30 7.15 -33.30
N ARG A 268 -1.11 8.44 -33.59
CA ARG A 268 -0.72 9.45 -32.61
C ARG A 268 -1.83 9.51 -31.54
N VAL A 269 -1.62 8.89 -30.38
CA VAL A 269 -2.46 9.15 -29.21
C VAL A 269 -1.86 10.34 -28.47
N THR A 270 -2.17 11.54 -28.93
CA THR A 270 -2.05 12.74 -28.09
C THR A 270 -3.23 12.72 -27.11
N ARG A 271 -2.99 12.26 -25.89
CA ARG A 271 -3.75 12.70 -24.73
C ARG A 271 -2.75 13.16 -23.67
N SER A 272 -2.58 14.48 -23.61
CA SER A 272 -1.93 15.14 -22.50
C SER A 272 -2.80 14.97 -21.26
N ALA A 273 -2.31 14.21 -20.29
CA ALA A 273 -2.82 14.26 -18.92
C ALA A 273 -1.61 14.52 -18.02
N ALA A 274 -1.42 15.79 -17.66
CA ALA A 274 -0.47 16.18 -16.63
C ALA A 274 -1.23 16.23 -15.31
N TRP A 275 -0.74 15.49 -14.32
CA TRP A 275 -1.40 15.29 -13.04
C TRP A 275 -0.71 16.11 -11.95
N SER A 276 -1.51 16.75 -11.11
CA SER A 276 -1.05 17.47 -9.92
C SER A 276 -1.21 16.60 -8.69
N THR A 277 -0.19 16.61 -7.83
CA THR A 277 -0.30 16.09 -6.47
C THR A 277 0.05 17.24 -5.53
N SER A 278 -0.92 17.74 -4.79
CA SER A 278 -0.68 18.57 -3.61
C SER A 278 -1.14 17.80 -2.37
N ARG A 279 -0.30 17.81 -1.33
CA ARG A 279 -0.69 17.43 0.03
C ARG A 279 -1.15 18.70 0.72
N THR A 280 -2.39 18.69 1.20
CA THR A 280 -2.83 19.51 2.33
C THR A 280 -2.91 18.61 3.54
#